data_AF-A0A8T4WNQ8-F1
#
_entry.id   AF-A0A8T4WNQ8-F1
#
_cell.length_a   1.000
_cell.length_b   1.000
_cell.length_c   1.000
_cell.angle_alpha   90.00
_cell.angle_beta   90.00
_cell.angle_gamma   90.00
#
_symmetry.space_group_name_H-M   'P 1'
#
loop_
_entity.id
_entity.type
_entity.pdbx_description
1 polymer ?
#
loop_
_entity_poly.entity_id
_entity_poly.type
_entity_poly.pdbx_seq_one_letter_code
_entity_poly.pdbx_strand_id
1 'polypeptide(L)'
;MLRADSPNGENEEENGGGSGSGEPLSYFNPMGNYFTLVVGIVVSYVLFFIFGYPVLIITMLFFVVQIMKETMDLLERIPGGFLRKAAYLNVGLTLLYFGILAINGLAIFRGSPPPILPQIADLTFLTPILMMTAMYGLRNIKGMFEARQDSND
;
A
#
# COMPACT_ATOMS: atom_id res chain seq x y z
N MET A 1 -47.80 21.12 51.59
CA MET A 1 -48.03 19.68 51.84
C MET A 1 -49.14 19.25 50.89
N LEU A 2 -49.01 18.39 49.88
CA LEU A 2 -48.06 17.33 49.54
C LEU A 2 -47.71 17.39 48.03
N ARG A 3 -46.56 16.81 47.69
CA ARG A 3 -45.99 16.58 46.36
C ARG A 3 -46.34 15.17 45.86
N ALA A 4 -46.38 15.00 44.52
CA ALA A 4 -46.11 13.81 43.69
C ALA A 4 -47.15 13.72 42.55
N ASP A 5 -46.87 13.41 41.29
CA ASP A 5 -45.64 13.18 40.51
C ASP A 5 -45.99 13.31 39.01
N SER A 6 -44.98 13.65 38.21
CA SER A 6 -44.90 13.63 36.73
C SER A 6 -45.06 12.18 36.17
N PRO A 7 -45.27 11.91 34.84
CA PRO A 7 -44.31 12.33 33.79
C PRO A 7 -44.79 12.44 32.31
N ASN A 8 -43.85 12.93 31.47
CA ASN A 8 -43.71 12.80 30.01
C ASN A 8 -44.74 13.53 29.11
N GLY A 9 -44.36 14.24 28.06
CA GLY A 9 -43.06 14.44 27.43
C GLY A 9 -43.24 15.23 26.12
N GLU A 10 -42.09 15.64 25.58
CA GLU A 10 -41.83 15.90 24.15
C GLU A 10 -42.11 17.31 23.62
N ASN A 11 -41.03 18.09 23.71
CA ASN A 11 -40.74 19.34 23.04
C ASN A 11 -40.45 19.12 21.54
N GLU A 12 -40.87 20.11 20.75
CA GLU A 12 -40.11 20.75 19.67
C GLU A 12 -39.65 19.87 18.49
N GLU A 13 -40.53 19.75 17.49
CA GLU A 13 -40.14 19.52 16.09
C GLU A 13 -39.58 20.81 15.48
N GLU A 14 -38.26 20.98 15.51
CA GLU A 14 -37.56 21.87 14.59
C GLU A 14 -36.10 21.42 14.42
N ASN A 15 -35.76 20.76 13.30
CA ASN A 15 -34.58 21.17 12.50
C ASN A 15 -34.38 20.35 11.22
N GLY A 16 -33.96 21.06 10.18
CA GLY A 16 -33.72 20.56 8.85
C GLY A 16 -32.62 19.49 8.76
N GLY A 17 -32.93 18.41 8.05
CA GLY A 17 -31.95 17.44 7.58
C GLY A 17 -31.18 17.99 6.39
N GLY A 18 -30.03 18.60 6.66
CA GLY A 18 -29.06 19.00 5.65
C GLY A 18 -28.66 17.83 4.75
N SER A 19 -28.62 18.11 3.45
CA SER A 19 -28.03 17.25 2.43
C SER A 19 -26.52 17.17 2.65
N GLY A 20 -26.10 16.31 3.58
CA GLY A 20 -24.70 15.97 3.78
C GLY A 20 -24.19 15.19 2.57
N SER A 21 -23.45 15.87 1.70
CA SER A 21 -22.55 15.27 0.73
C SER A 21 -21.41 14.58 1.49
N GLY A 22 -21.69 13.41 2.07
CA GLY A 22 -20.65 12.53 2.56
C GLY A 22 -19.84 12.06 1.37
N GLU A 23 -18.55 12.42 1.33
CA GLU A 23 -17.61 11.79 0.40
C GLU A 23 -17.76 10.27 0.53
N PRO A 24 -17.77 9.51 -0.59
CA PRO A 24 -17.98 8.07 -0.52
C PRO A 24 -16.87 7.47 0.34
N LEU A 25 -17.28 6.87 1.48
CA LEU A 25 -16.44 6.03 2.34
C LEU A 25 -15.61 5.13 1.43
N SER A 26 -14.29 5.30 1.44
CA SER A 26 -13.37 4.44 0.69
C SER A 26 -13.39 3.07 1.37
N TYR A 27 -14.35 2.23 0.99
CA TYR A 27 -14.45 0.87 1.48
C TYR A 27 -13.15 0.14 1.12
N PHE A 28 -12.33 -0.15 2.13
CA PHE A 28 -11.10 -0.90 1.96
C PHE A 28 -11.44 -2.28 1.38
N ASN A 29 -11.19 -2.47 0.09
CA ASN A 29 -11.40 -3.74 -0.61
C ASN A 29 -10.08 -4.53 -0.66
N PRO A 30 -9.76 -5.37 0.35
CA PRO A 30 -8.52 -6.12 0.38
C PRO A 30 -8.39 -7.03 -0.86
N MET A 31 -9.49 -7.64 -1.31
CA MET A 31 -9.50 -8.54 -2.48
C MET A 31 -9.12 -7.84 -3.77
N GLY A 32 -9.62 -6.62 -4.02
CA GLY A 32 -9.23 -5.82 -5.18
C GLY A 32 -7.74 -5.48 -5.19
N ASN A 33 -7.17 -5.21 -4.00
CA ASN A 33 -5.74 -4.97 -3.85
C ASN A 33 -4.90 -6.21 -4.12
N TYR A 34 -5.30 -7.37 -3.58
CA TYR A 34 -4.65 -8.64 -3.84
C TYR A 34 -4.67 -9.01 -5.32
N PHE A 35 -5.82 -8.83 -5.98
CA PHE A 35 -5.92 -9.08 -7.42
C PHE A 35 -4.97 -8.19 -8.22
N THR A 36 -4.92 -6.90 -7.92
CA THR A 36 -4.02 -5.94 -8.58
C THR A 36 -2.55 -6.32 -8.37
N LEU A 37 -2.18 -6.76 -7.17
CA LEU A 37 -0.84 -7.25 -6.84
C LEU A 37 -0.48 -8.50 -7.63
N VAL A 38 -1.36 -9.50 -7.64
CA VAL A 38 -1.15 -10.75 -8.38
C VAL A 38 -1.03 -10.48 -9.87
N VAL A 39 -1.90 -9.65 -10.44
CA VAL A 39 -1.81 -9.23 -11.84
C VAL A 39 -0.48 -8.52 -12.10
N GLY A 40 -0.07 -7.60 -11.23
CA GLY A 40 1.21 -6.90 -11.34
C GLY A 40 2.40 -7.87 -11.35
N ILE A 41 2.41 -8.86 -10.46
CA ILE A 41 3.45 -9.91 -10.41
C ILE A 41 3.46 -10.73 -11.70
N VAL A 42 2.29 -11.22 -12.12
CA VAL A 42 2.17 -12.06 -13.33
C VAL A 42 2.61 -11.30 -14.57
N VAL A 43 2.12 -10.07 -14.76
CA VAL A 43 2.52 -9.21 -15.89
C VAL A 43 4.02 -8.98 -15.89
N SER A 44 4.62 -8.74 -14.72
CA SER A 44 6.06 -8.52 -14.61
C SER A 44 6.86 -9.76 -15.03
N TYR A 45 6.44 -10.96 -14.64
CA TYR A 45 7.09 -12.21 -15.06
C TYR A 45 6.88 -12.52 -16.54
N VAL A 46 5.69 -12.23 -17.10
CA VAL A 46 5.44 -12.36 -18.53
C VAL A 46 6.36 -11.43 -19.32
N LEU A 47 6.49 -10.17 -18.90
CA LEU A 47 7.40 -9.20 -19.53
C LEU A 47 8.87 -9.63 -19.40
N PHE A 48 9.26 -10.15 -18.24
CA PHE A 48 10.59 -10.73 -18.04
C PHE A 48 10.86 -11.89 -19.00
N PHE A 49 9.90 -12.81 -19.17
CA PHE A 49 10.07 -13.96 -20.05
C PHE A 49 10.25 -13.56 -21.52
N ILE A 50 9.56 -12.51 -21.96
CA ILE A 50 9.60 -12.04 -23.36
C ILE A 50 10.83 -11.14 -23.63
N PHE A 51 11.16 -10.24 -22.70
CA PHE A 51 12.13 -9.16 -22.94
C PHE A 51 13.36 -9.17 -22.00
N GLY A 52 13.39 -10.06 -21.01
CA GLY A 52 14.48 -10.20 -20.05
C GLY A 52 14.51 -9.13 -18.96
N TYR A 53 15.67 -9.04 -18.29
CA TYR A 53 15.90 -8.16 -17.13
C TYR A 53 15.71 -6.66 -17.39
N PRO A 54 16.09 -6.06 -18.54
CA PRO A 54 15.93 -4.62 -18.75
C PRO A 54 14.48 -4.14 -18.63
N VAL A 55 13.54 -4.86 -19.26
CA VAL A 55 12.11 -4.51 -19.19
C VAL A 55 11.53 -4.80 -17.81
N LEU A 56 11.97 -5.89 -17.15
CA LEU A 56 11.58 -6.16 -15.76
C LEU A 56 12.01 -5.02 -14.82
N ILE A 57 13.24 -4.51 -14.96
CA ILE A 57 13.75 -3.39 -14.16
C ILE A 57 12.92 -2.12 -14.40
N ILE A 58 12.61 -1.77 -15.66
CA ILE A 58 11.79 -0.60 -15.97
C ILE A 58 10.37 -0.75 -15.40
N THR A 59 9.79 -1.94 -15.52
CA THR A 59 8.46 -2.25 -14.97
C THR A 59 8.45 -2.12 -13.45
N MET A 60 9.47 -2.66 -12.78
CA MET A 60 9.61 -2.54 -11.33
C MET A 60 9.86 -1.10 -10.90
N LEU A 61 10.64 -0.33 -11.65
CA LEU A 61 10.87 1.09 -11.38
C LEU A 61 9.56 1.87 -11.41
N PHE A 62 8.67 1.58 -12.37
CA PHE A 62 7.33 2.18 -12.40
C PHE A 62 6.56 1.91 -11.09
N PHE A 63 6.56 0.66 -10.60
CA PHE A 63 5.93 0.33 -9.33
C PHE A 63 6.62 1.01 -8.14
N VAL A 64 7.95 1.11 -8.11
CA VAL A 64 8.67 1.86 -7.06
C VAL A 64 8.20 3.31 -7.02
N VAL A 65 8.11 3.99 -8.16
CA VAL A 65 7.66 5.39 -8.23
C VAL A 65 6.23 5.52 -7.72
N GLN A 66 5.34 4.59 -8.09
CA GLN A 66 3.97 4.57 -7.60
C GLN A 66 3.91 4.39 -6.07
N ILE A 67 4.68 3.46 -5.52
CA ILE A 67 4.78 3.19 -4.08
C ILE A 67 5.32 4.40 -3.32
N MET A 68 6.35 5.05 -3.86
CA MET A 68 6.93 6.26 -3.27
C MET A 68 5.88 7.37 -3.17
N LYS A 69 5.12 7.61 -4.25
CA LYS A 69 4.03 8.58 -4.26
C LYS A 69 2.95 8.23 -3.23
N GLU A 70 2.41 7.01 -3.29
CA GLU A 70 1.39 6.54 -2.33
C GLU A 70 1.88 6.65 -0.88
N THR A 71 3.17 6.40 -0.62
CA THR A 71 3.73 6.51 0.73
C THR A 71 3.88 7.96 1.17
N MET A 72 4.33 8.86 0.29
CA MET A 72 4.45 10.28 0.61
C MET A 72 3.08 10.86 0.98
N ASP A 73 2.06 10.58 0.15
CA ASP A 73 0.68 11.01 0.41
C ASP A 73 0.17 10.48 1.76
N LEU A 74 0.51 9.24 2.11
CA LEU A 74 0.13 8.62 3.38
C LEU A 74 0.86 9.23 4.58
N LEU A 75 2.16 9.51 4.43
CA LEU A 75 3.00 10.08 5.50
C LEU A 75 2.60 11.50 5.89
N GLU A 76 2.02 12.26 4.96
CA GLU A 76 1.48 13.59 5.22
C GLU A 76 0.21 13.54 6.09
N ARG A 77 -0.58 12.45 5.98
CA ARG A 77 -1.87 12.30 6.66
C ARG A 77 -1.78 11.58 8.01
N ILE A 78 -0.78 10.72 8.21
CA ILE A 78 -0.63 9.96 9.45
C ILE A 78 -0.01 10.84 10.57
N PRO A 79 -0.63 10.95 11.76
CA PRO A 79 -0.17 11.79 12.88
C PRO A 79 1.11 11.31 13.61
N GLY A 80 1.98 10.54 12.94
CA GLY A 80 3.20 9.97 13.51
C GLY A 80 2.99 8.65 14.27
N GLY A 81 4.07 8.08 14.80
CA GLY A 81 4.03 6.83 15.58
C GLY A 81 4.35 5.56 14.77
N PHE A 82 3.75 4.43 15.19
CA PHE A 82 4.04 3.10 14.64
C PHE A 82 3.75 2.98 13.14
N LEU A 83 2.60 3.49 12.68
CA LEU A 83 2.18 3.42 11.27
C LEU A 83 3.18 4.14 10.34
N ARG A 84 3.71 5.29 10.78
CA ARG A 84 4.73 6.05 10.05
C ARG A 84 6.04 5.28 9.92
N LYS A 85 6.51 4.63 11.00
CA LYS A 85 7.71 3.77 10.97
C LYS A 85 7.52 2.57 10.03
N ALA A 86 6.36 1.95 10.08
CA ALA A 86 6.03 0.82 9.21
C ALA A 86 5.96 1.21 7.73
N ALA A 87 5.43 2.40 7.41
CA ALA A 87 5.42 2.93 6.05
C ALA A 87 6.85 3.14 5.50
N TYR A 88 7.73 3.78 6.28
CA TYR A 88 9.15 3.93 5.91
C TYR A 88 9.86 2.59 5.72
N LEU A 89 9.57 1.58 6.56
CA LEU A 89 10.17 0.26 6.44
C LEU A 89 9.76 -0.44 5.13
N ASN A 90 8.49 -0.35 4.74
CA ASN A 90 8.02 -0.94 3.48
C ASN A 90 8.64 -0.26 2.26
N VAL A 91 8.77 1.07 2.25
CA VAL A 91 9.51 1.79 1.21
C VAL A 91 10.97 1.39 1.19
N GLY A 92 11.62 1.33 2.35
CA GLY A 92 13.02 0.92 2.48
C GLY A 92 13.27 -0.48 1.91
N LEU A 93 12.42 -1.45 2.23
CA LEU A 93 12.48 -2.80 1.66
C LEU A 93 12.25 -2.79 0.15
N THR A 94 11.27 -2.03 -0.33
CA THR A 94 11.00 -1.90 -1.77
C THR A 94 12.22 -1.37 -2.52
N LEU A 95 12.84 -0.30 -2.02
CA LEU A 95 14.05 0.29 -2.61
C LEU A 95 15.25 -0.66 -2.53
N LEU A 96 15.41 -1.38 -1.42
CA LEU A 96 16.46 -2.37 -1.24
C LEU A 96 16.36 -3.49 -2.28
N TYR A 97 15.19 -4.12 -2.40
CA TYR A 97 14.97 -5.20 -3.36
C TYR A 97 15.02 -4.71 -4.81
N PHE A 98 14.57 -3.49 -5.08
CA PHE A 98 14.76 -2.87 -6.39
C PHE A 98 16.25 -2.68 -6.72
N GLY A 99 17.05 -2.21 -5.75
CA GLY A 99 18.50 -2.09 -5.93
C GLY A 99 19.16 -3.43 -6.24
N ILE A 100 18.77 -4.49 -5.52
CA ILE A 100 19.23 -5.87 -5.79
C ILE A 100 18.85 -6.28 -7.22
N LEU A 101 17.60 -6.07 -7.62
CA LEU A 101 17.11 -6.39 -8.97
C LEU A 101 17.88 -5.63 -10.05
N ALA A 102 18.04 -4.32 -9.89
CA ALA A 102 18.68 -3.48 -10.89
C ALA A 102 20.15 -3.87 -11.08
N ILE A 103 20.88 -4.06 -9.99
CA ILE A 103 22.31 -4.38 -10.04
C ILE A 103 22.52 -5.81 -10.54
N ASN A 104 21.84 -6.80 -9.95
CA ASN A 104 22.01 -8.19 -10.38
C ASN A 104 21.42 -8.44 -11.77
N GLY A 105 20.25 -7.89 -12.07
CA GLY A 105 19.60 -8.03 -13.37
C GLY A 105 20.43 -7.42 -14.50
N LEU A 106 21.05 -6.26 -14.29
CA LEU A 106 21.97 -5.68 -15.27
C LEU A 106 23.25 -6.50 -15.44
N ALA A 107 23.80 -7.05 -14.36
CA ALA A 107 24.98 -7.91 -14.44
C ALA A 107 24.67 -9.18 -15.25
N ILE A 108 23.55 -9.86 -14.94
CA ILE A 108 23.11 -11.07 -15.65
C ILE A 108 22.84 -10.76 -17.13
N PHE A 109 22.19 -9.63 -17.43
CA PHE A 109 21.95 -9.21 -18.80
C PHE A 109 23.25 -8.99 -19.60
N ARG A 110 24.33 -8.56 -18.94
CA ARG A 110 25.66 -8.40 -19.54
C ARG A 110 26.49 -9.70 -19.56
N GLY A 111 25.90 -10.84 -19.19
CA GLY A 111 26.59 -12.13 -19.13
C GLY A 111 27.56 -12.28 -17.94
N SER A 112 27.44 -11.41 -16.93
CA SER A 112 28.23 -11.47 -15.70
C SER A 112 27.44 -12.13 -14.56
N PRO A 113 28.11 -12.80 -13.60
CA PRO A 113 27.43 -13.34 -12.43
C PRO A 113 26.84 -12.21 -11.56
N PRO A 114 25.76 -12.48 -10.81
CA PRO A 114 25.12 -11.49 -9.93
C PRO A 114 26.09 -11.05 -8.81
N PRO A 115 26.41 -9.75 -8.70
CA PRO A 115 27.39 -9.28 -7.71
C PRO A 115 26.84 -9.25 -6.28
N ILE A 116 25.51 -9.08 -6.10
CA ILE A 116 24.88 -9.05 -4.78
C ILE A 116 24.35 -10.43 -4.43
N LEU A 117 24.89 -11.02 -3.36
CA LEU A 117 24.50 -12.33 -2.83
C LEU A 117 24.44 -13.43 -3.91
N PRO A 118 25.52 -13.67 -4.66
CA PRO A 118 25.57 -14.66 -5.74
C PRO A 118 25.18 -16.08 -5.31
N GLN A 119 25.37 -16.40 -4.03
CA GLN A 119 25.01 -17.69 -3.46
C GLN A 119 23.50 -17.98 -3.44
N ILE A 120 22.65 -16.97 -3.65
CA ILE A 120 21.20 -17.12 -3.76
C ILE A 120 20.81 -16.94 -5.23
N ALA A 121 20.86 -18.04 -5.99
CA ALA A 121 20.66 -18.04 -7.45
C ALA A 121 19.36 -17.33 -7.87
N ASP A 122 18.27 -17.54 -7.11
CA ASP A 122 16.94 -17.02 -7.45
C ASP A 122 16.63 -15.67 -6.80
N LEU A 123 17.57 -15.03 -6.08
CA LEU A 123 17.28 -13.79 -5.36
C LEU A 123 16.75 -12.71 -6.30
N THR A 124 17.40 -12.52 -7.45
CA THR A 124 17.01 -11.55 -8.47
C THR A 124 15.62 -11.86 -9.02
N PHE A 125 15.31 -13.14 -9.21
CA PHE A 125 14.00 -13.59 -9.68
C PHE A 125 12.90 -13.37 -8.65
N LEU A 126 13.21 -13.47 -7.35
CA LEU A 126 12.25 -13.26 -6.25
C LEU A 126 11.94 -11.78 -5.97
N THR A 127 12.80 -10.86 -6.40
CA THR A 127 12.64 -9.42 -6.12
C THR A 127 11.27 -8.83 -6.49
N PRO A 128 10.62 -9.16 -7.63
CA PRO A 128 9.27 -8.68 -7.93
C PRO A 128 8.25 -9.03 -6.85
N ILE A 129 8.28 -10.27 -6.35
CA ILE A 129 7.38 -10.74 -5.32
C ILE A 129 7.65 -10.02 -4.00
N LEU A 130 8.93 -9.86 -3.63
CA LEU A 130 9.33 -9.19 -2.40
C LEU A 130 8.93 -7.70 -2.40
N MET A 131 9.12 -7.02 -3.53
CA MET A 131 8.67 -5.63 -3.72
C MET A 131 7.15 -5.51 -3.64
N MET A 132 6.41 -6.42 -4.28
CA MET A 132 4.95 -6.42 -4.25
C MET A 132 4.40 -6.75 -2.86
N THR A 133 5.09 -7.60 -2.10
CA THR A 133 4.75 -7.89 -0.69
C THR A 133 4.93 -6.65 0.19
N ALA A 134 6.00 -5.88 -0.01
CA ALA A 134 6.19 -4.61 0.69
C ALA A 134 5.12 -3.57 0.31
N MET A 135 4.70 -3.54 -0.96
CA MET A 135 3.57 -2.70 -1.39
C MET A 135 2.26 -3.09 -0.69
N TYR A 136 2.02 -4.39 -0.54
CA TYR A 136 0.87 -4.88 0.22
C TYR A 136 0.90 -4.41 1.68
N GLY A 137 2.06 -4.46 2.32
CA GLY A 137 2.27 -3.93 3.66
C GLY A 137 1.88 -2.45 3.79
N LEU A 138 2.28 -1.62 2.83
CA LEU A 138 1.91 -0.20 2.80
C LEU A 138 0.39 0.01 2.66
N ARG A 139 -0.25 -0.73 1.75
CA ARG A 139 -1.69 -0.60 1.50
C ARG A 139 -2.52 -1.07 2.69
N ASN A 140 -2.06 -2.06 3.43
CA ASN A 140 -2.67 -2.44 4.71
C ASN A 140 -2.57 -1.33 5.75
N ILE A 141 -1.41 -0.64 5.85
CA ILE A 141 -1.25 0.50 6.77
C ILE A 141 -2.25 1.61 6.40
N LYS A 142 -2.41 1.89 5.10
CA LYS A 142 -3.40 2.84 4.61
C LYS A 142 -4.82 2.44 5.02
N GLY A 143 -5.22 1.18 4.78
CA GLY A 143 -6.53 0.68 5.17
C GLY A 143 -6.81 0.76 6.68
N MET A 144 -5.80 0.47 7.51
CA MET A 144 -5.90 0.61 8.97
C MET A 144 -6.06 2.07 9.43
N PHE A 145 -5.44 3.01 8.72
CA PHE A 145 -5.56 4.43 9.03
C PHE A 145 -6.94 4.96 8.64
N GLU A 146 -7.40 4.68 7.42
CA GLU A 146 -8.71 5.10 6.92
C GLU A 146 -9.84 4.54 7.80
N ALA A 147 -9.80 3.25 8.15
CA ALA A 147 -10.78 2.64 9.04
C ALA A 147 -10.79 3.22 10.47
N ARG A 148 -9.68 3.79 10.96
CA ARG A 148 -9.63 4.45 12.27
C ARG A 148 -10.22 5.85 12.22
N GLN A 149 -10.11 6.53 11.09
CA GLN A 149 -10.68 7.85 10.91
C GLN A 149 -12.21 7.76 10.94
N ASP A 150 -12.79 6.79 10.23
CA ASP A 150 -14.23 6.53 10.17
C ASP A 150 -14.86 6.09 11.52
N SER A 151 -14.05 5.64 12.49
CA SER A 151 -14.54 5.20 13.81
C SER A 151 -14.61 6.31 14.87
N ASN A 152 -14.04 7.48 14.58
CA ASN A 152 -14.03 8.63 15.49
C ASN A 152 -14.99 9.75 15.07
N ASP A 153 -15.69 9.57 13.93
CA ASP A 153 -16.79 10.41 13.45
C ASP A 153 -18.14 9.73 13.74
#